data_AF-A0A0S8H928-F1
#
_entry.id   AF-A0A0S8H928-F1
#
_cell.length_a   1.000
_cell.length_b   1.000
_cell.length_c   1.000
_cell.angle_alpha   90.00
_cell.angle_beta   90.00
_cell.angle_gamma   90.00
#
_symmetry.space_group_name_H-M   'P 1'
#
loop_
_entity.id
_entity.type
_entity.pdbx_description
1 polymer ?
#
loop_
_entity_poly.entity_id
_entity_poly.type
_entity_poly.pdbx_seq_one_letter_code
_entity_poly.pdbx_strand_id
1 'polypeptide(L)'
;MHAQEAAVTAELPVLLTSCGQSPGPARVRFFLNRLELEHEFLEQATAQDLIDRLEAGNPFKSIIIVTGASLKGMGAAGVSIQDEFARTAALIEEAQRQGITIIGAHVEGMARRAQGAAPGDNSDELSIDAVCPESDLLIVRQDGNEDRRFSIISENLDIPLILFEKNMELGDVLERVFPR
;
A
#
# COMPACT_ATOMS: atom_id res chain seq x y z
N MET A 1 -15.03 16.62 -13.56
CA MET A 1 -13.61 16.39 -13.20
C MET A 1 -13.13 15.24 -14.03
N HIS A 2 -12.05 15.44 -14.78
CA HIS A 2 -11.49 14.41 -15.67
C HIS A 2 -10.98 13.25 -14.82
N ALA A 3 -11.47 12.04 -15.09
CA ALA A 3 -10.82 10.84 -14.61
C ALA A 3 -9.44 10.81 -15.28
N GLN A 4 -8.38 10.96 -14.49
CA GLN A 4 -7.03 10.68 -14.93
C GLN A 4 -7.00 9.20 -15.33
N GLU A 5 -6.69 8.88 -16.59
CA GLU A 5 -6.27 7.51 -16.95
C GLU A 5 -5.10 7.14 -16.04
N ALA A 6 -5.08 5.91 -15.52
CA ALA A 6 -3.96 5.44 -14.72
C ALA A 6 -2.70 5.46 -15.61
N ALA A 7 -1.83 6.44 -15.38
CA ALA A 7 -0.59 6.60 -16.15
C ALA A 7 0.39 5.43 -15.93
N VAL A 8 0.16 4.64 -14.87
CA VAL A 8 0.94 3.47 -14.49
C VAL A 8 0.00 2.26 -14.44
N THR A 9 0.32 1.24 -15.21
CA THR A 9 -0.28 -0.10 -15.14
C THR A 9 0.68 -1.02 -14.40
N ALA A 10 0.16 -1.96 -13.62
CA ALA A 10 0.93 -2.95 -12.89
C ALA A 10 0.66 -4.36 -13.42
N GLU A 11 1.60 -5.27 -13.19
CA GLU A 11 1.57 -6.63 -13.71
C GLU A 11 1.40 -7.67 -12.58
N LEU A 12 0.92 -8.86 -12.95
CA LEU A 12 0.75 -10.02 -12.07
C LEU A 12 2.00 -10.94 -12.12
N PRO A 13 2.32 -11.70 -11.05
CA PRO A 13 1.61 -11.78 -9.79
C PRO A 13 1.92 -10.60 -8.85
N VAL A 14 0.95 -10.28 -7.99
CA VAL A 14 1.03 -9.20 -6.99
C VAL A 14 1.41 -9.76 -5.63
N LEU A 15 2.38 -9.13 -4.97
CA LEU A 15 2.54 -9.28 -3.52
C LEU A 15 1.68 -8.24 -2.80
N LEU A 16 0.79 -8.67 -1.91
CA LEU A 16 0.05 -7.80 -1.01
C LEU A 16 0.66 -7.86 0.39
N THR A 17 0.98 -6.71 0.96
CA THR A 17 1.55 -6.57 2.30
C THR A 17 1.04 -5.31 3.00
N SER A 18 1.48 -5.11 4.24
CA SER A 18 1.16 -3.94 5.07
C SER A 18 2.44 -3.25 5.56
N CYS A 19 2.38 -1.92 5.69
CA CYS A 19 3.28 -1.16 6.55
C CYS A 19 2.50 -0.70 7.77
N GLY A 20 2.73 -1.38 8.91
CA GLY A 20 1.92 -1.29 10.11
C GLY A 20 0.83 -2.34 10.17
N GLN A 21 -0.01 -2.24 11.19
CA GLN A 21 -1.15 -3.13 11.42
C GLN A 21 -2.47 -2.39 11.25
N SER A 22 -3.25 -2.82 10.26
CA SER A 22 -4.57 -2.26 9.93
C SER A 22 -5.45 -3.29 9.23
N PRO A 23 -6.79 -3.08 9.18
CA PRO A 23 -7.68 -3.96 8.42
C PRO A 23 -7.60 -3.72 6.90
N GLY A 24 -6.87 -2.71 6.42
CA GLY A 24 -6.74 -2.34 5.02
C GLY A 24 -6.35 -3.49 4.07
N PRO A 25 -5.29 -4.28 4.35
CA PRO A 25 -4.90 -5.41 3.49
C PRO A 25 -6.01 -6.41 3.24
N ALA A 26 -6.83 -6.73 4.25
CA ALA A 26 -7.94 -7.67 4.08
C ALA A 26 -8.97 -7.16 3.07
N ARG A 27 -9.19 -5.83 3.00
CA ARG A 27 -10.08 -5.20 2.01
C ARG A 27 -9.50 -5.31 0.60
N VAL A 28 -8.22 -5.00 0.42
CA VAL A 28 -7.55 -5.14 -0.88
C VAL A 28 -7.59 -6.60 -1.34
N ARG A 29 -7.23 -7.53 -0.44
CA ARG A 29 -7.25 -8.98 -0.69
C ARG A 29 -8.63 -9.47 -1.13
N PHE A 30 -9.70 -8.96 -0.53
CA PHE A 30 -11.06 -9.31 -0.93
C PHE A 30 -11.31 -9.00 -2.42
N PHE A 31 -10.89 -7.81 -2.89
CA PHE A 31 -11.06 -7.44 -4.30
C PHE A 31 -10.09 -8.17 -5.23
N LEU A 32 -8.83 -8.38 -4.84
CA LEU A 32 -7.89 -9.20 -5.62
C LEU A 32 -8.45 -10.61 -5.86
N ASN A 33 -9.01 -11.24 -4.82
CA ASN A 33 -9.70 -12.54 -4.95
C ASN A 33 -10.93 -12.45 -5.86
N ARG A 34 -11.79 -11.45 -5.66
CA ARG A 34 -13.02 -11.26 -6.44
C ARG A 34 -12.73 -11.09 -7.94
N LEU A 35 -11.63 -10.41 -8.26
CA LEU A 35 -11.17 -10.15 -9.62
C LEU A 35 -10.25 -11.27 -10.15
N GLU A 36 -10.04 -12.35 -9.40
CA GLU A 36 -9.17 -13.47 -9.77
C GLU A 36 -7.77 -13.01 -10.22
N LEU A 37 -7.25 -11.95 -9.58
CA LEU A 37 -5.90 -11.45 -9.84
C LEU A 37 -4.91 -12.34 -9.09
N GLU A 38 -3.91 -12.86 -9.79
CA GLU A 38 -2.88 -13.71 -9.18
C GLU A 38 -2.10 -12.92 -8.13
N HIS A 39 -2.22 -13.33 -6.86
CA HIS A 39 -1.59 -12.62 -5.76
C HIS A 39 -1.20 -13.55 -4.62
N GLU A 40 -0.24 -13.09 -3.83
CA GLU A 40 0.12 -13.67 -2.54
C GLU A 40 -0.05 -12.60 -1.46
N PHE A 41 -0.57 -12.98 -0.29
CA PHE A 41 -0.71 -12.08 0.85
C PHE A 41 0.23 -12.51 1.96
N LEU A 42 1.19 -11.66 2.28
CA LEU A 42 2.11 -11.80 3.40
C LEU A 42 1.99 -10.54 4.26
N GLU A 43 1.40 -10.69 5.45
CA GLU A 43 1.11 -9.54 6.33
C GLU A 43 2.38 -8.75 6.70
N GLN A 44 3.51 -9.45 6.85
CA GLN A 44 4.81 -8.89 7.19
C GLN A 44 5.87 -9.27 6.15
N ALA A 45 5.58 -9.07 4.86
CA ALA A 45 6.52 -9.39 3.79
C ALA A 45 7.90 -8.73 4.01
N THR A 46 8.96 -9.41 3.60
CA THR A 46 10.35 -8.99 3.75
C THR A 46 11.04 -8.97 2.39
N ALA A 47 12.20 -8.30 2.31
CA ALA A 47 13.05 -8.39 1.12
C ALA A 47 13.41 -9.84 0.76
N GLN A 48 13.57 -10.72 1.75
CA GLN A 48 13.87 -12.13 1.50
C GLN A 48 12.74 -12.83 0.75
N ASP A 49 11.47 -12.50 1.03
CA ASP A 49 10.33 -13.07 0.29
C ASP A 49 10.38 -12.72 -1.21
N LEU A 50 10.86 -11.52 -1.57
CA LEU A 50 11.06 -11.14 -2.97
C LEU A 50 12.25 -11.88 -3.60
N ILE A 51 13.35 -12.02 -2.86
CA ILE A 51 14.55 -12.74 -3.31
C ILE A 51 14.22 -14.21 -3.56
N ASP A 52 13.58 -14.88 -2.59
CA ASP A 52 13.22 -16.29 -2.68
C ASP A 52 12.28 -16.55 -3.87
N ARG A 53 11.33 -15.63 -4.12
CA ARG A 53 10.42 -15.74 -5.25
C ARG A 53 11.10 -15.55 -6.61
N LEU A 54 12.08 -14.66 -6.67
CA LEU A 54 12.90 -14.48 -7.87
C LEU A 54 13.76 -15.73 -8.13
N GLU A 55 14.41 -16.29 -7.10
CA GLU A 55 15.23 -17.50 -7.20
C GLU A 55 14.43 -18.75 -7.58
N ALA A 56 13.17 -18.83 -7.13
CA ALA A 56 12.23 -19.88 -7.52
C ALA A 56 11.72 -19.76 -8.97
N GLY A 57 12.11 -18.70 -9.70
CA GLY A 57 11.75 -18.49 -11.10
C GLY A 57 10.34 -17.97 -11.31
N ASN A 58 9.66 -17.47 -10.28
CA ASN A 58 8.30 -16.95 -10.33
C ASN A 58 8.14 -15.58 -9.65
N PRO A 59 9.00 -14.59 -9.97
CA PRO A 59 9.05 -13.31 -9.27
C PRO A 59 7.71 -12.56 -9.32
N PHE A 60 7.43 -11.81 -8.26
CA PHE A 60 6.37 -10.81 -8.29
C PHE A 60 6.69 -9.73 -9.32
N LYS A 61 5.65 -9.18 -9.94
CA LYS A 61 5.78 -8.06 -10.89
C LYS A 61 5.33 -6.74 -10.30
N SER A 62 4.48 -6.81 -9.28
CA SER A 62 4.06 -5.65 -8.51
C SER A 62 3.91 -5.99 -7.04
N ILE A 63 3.96 -4.96 -6.21
CA ILE A 63 3.70 -5.03 -4.78
C ILE A 63 2.69 -3.95 -4.39
N ILE A 64 1.67 -4.33 -3.63
CA ILE A 64 0.75 -3.40 -2.97
C ILE A 64 1.13 -3.35 -1.49
N ILE A 65 1.60 -2.20 -1.05
CA ILE A 65 1.91 -1.93 0.36
C ILE A 65 0.79 -1.07 0.92
N VAL A 66 -0.04 -1.66 1.77
CA VAL A 66 -1.12 -0.93 2.43
C VAL A 66 -0.57 -0.18 3.64
N THR A 67 -0.74 1.13 3.65
CA THR A 67 -0.38 2.01 4.76
C THR A 67 -1.48 2.00 5.82
N GLY A 68 -1.06 1.96 7.07
CA GLY A 68 -1.94 2.10 8.22
C GLY A 68 -1.35 1.37 9.41
N ALA A 69 -1.06 2.08 10.49
CA ALA A 69 -0.40 1.53 11.67
C ALA A 69 -1.18 1.84 12.95
N SER A 70 -1.21 0.91 13.91
CA SER A 70 -1.88 1.11 15.20
C SER A 70 -0.88 0.84 16.30
N LEU A 71 -0.40 1.89 16.98
CA LEU A 71 0.56 1.73 18.09
C LEU A 71 0.03 0.79 19.18
N LYS A 72 -1.27 0.86 19.47
CA LYS A 72 -1.91 -0.04 20.44
C LYS A 72 -1.87 -1.50 19.99
N GLY A 73 -2.23 -1.76 18.72
CA GLY A 73 -2.22 -3.12 18.15
C GLY A 73 -0.80 -3.68 18.10
N MET A 74 0.14 -2.89 17.57
CA MET A 74 1.55 -3.26 17.45
C MET A 74 2.19 -3.49 18.81
N GLY A 75 1.92 -2.62 19.79
CA GLY A 75 2.41 -2.80 21.16
C GLY A 75 1.88 -4.07 21.83
N ALA A 76 0.62 -4.44 21.60
CA ALA A 76 0.05 -5.69 22.09
C ALA A 76 0.65 -6.93 21.40
N ALA A 77 1.05 -6.79 20.13
CA ALA A 77 1.73 -7.84 19.35
C ALA A 77 3.25 -7.90 19.59
N GLY A 78 3.81 -6.98 20.38
CA GLY A 78 5.26 -6.90 20.60
C GLY A 78 6.05 -6.40 19.36
N VAL A 79 5.39 -5.71 18.43
CA VAL A 79 6.00 -5.18 17.21
C VAL A 79 6.50 -3.76 17.44
N SER A 80 7.79 -3.55 17.20
CA SER A 80 8.41 -2.23 17.21
C SER A 80 8.09 -1.48 15.93
N ILE A 81 7.61 -0.24 16.06
CA ILE A 81 7.38 0.63 14.90
C ILE A 81 8.67 0.93 14.12
N GLN A 82 9.82 0.97 14.81
CA GLN A 82 11.11 1.20 14.16
C GLN A 82 11.52 -0.02 13.33
N ASP A 83 11.35 -1.23 13.88
CA ASP A 83 11.67 -2.46 13.16
C ASP A 83 10.73 -2.65 11.97
N GLU A 84 9.47 -2.25 12.11
CA GLU A 84 8.47 -2.28 11.05
C GLU A 84 8.85 -1.37 9.87
N PHE A 85 9.35 -0.16 10.15
CA PHE A 85 9.81 0.74 9.10
C PHE A 85 11.13 0.29 8.48
N ALA A 86 12.05 -0.26 9.27
CA ALA A 86 13.27 -0.87 8.74
C ALA A 86 12.95 -2.04 7.79
N ARG A 87 12.01 -2.91 8.18
CA ARG A 87 11.51 -4.01 7.34
C ARG A 87 10.90 -3.48 6.04
N THR A 88 10.02 -2.48 6.15
CA THR A 88 9.31 -1.90 5.00
C THR A 88 10.30 -1.23 4.03
N ALA A 89 11.25 -0.46 4.55
CA ALA A 89 12.29 0.19 3.74
C ALA A 89 13.14 -0.84 2.99
N ALA A 90 13.58 -1.91 3.65
CA ALA A 90 14.34 -2.98 3.01
C ALA A 90 13.54 -3.69 1.90
N LEU A 91 12.24 -3.91 2.14
CA LEU A 91 11.33 -4.50 1.16
C LEU A 91 11.16 -3.61 -0.08
N ILE A 92 10.96 -2.30 0.12
CA ILE A 92 10.85 -1.30 -0.95
C ILE A 92 12.15 -1.25 -1.77
N GLU A 93 13.30 -1.18 -1.09
CA GLU A 93 14.60 -1.13 -1.75
C GLU A 93 14.85 -2.37 -2.62
N GLU A 94 14.44 -3.55 -2.14
CA GLU A 94 14.53 -4.79 -2.92
C GLU A 94 13.56 -4.79 -4.11
N ALA A 95 12.31 -4.33 -3.91
CA ALA A 95 11.36 -4.20 -5.01
C ALA A 95 11.89 -3.27 -6.11
N GLN A 96 12.48 -2.13 -5.73
CA GLN A 96 13.15 -1.20 -6.66
C GLN A 96 14.32 -1.88 -7.40
N ARG A 97 15.17 -2.64 -6.70
CA ARG A 97 16.28 -3.39 -7.32
C ARG A 97 15.83 -4.40 -8.35
N GLN A 98 14.69 -5.07 -8.11
CA GLN A 98 14.13 -6.06 -9.03
C GLN A 98 13.27 -5.43 -10.15
N GLY A 99 13.00 -4.13 -10.09
CA GLY A 99 12.11 -3.44 -11.04
C GLY A 99 10.64 -3.81 -10.88
N ILE A 100 10.22 -4.15 -9.65
CA ILE A 100 8.82 -4.45 -9.29
C ILE A 100 8.07 -3.13 -9.13
N THR A 101 6.87 -3.02 -9.72
CA THR A 101 6.01 -1.84 -9.54
C THR A 101 5.52 -1.73 -8.11
N ILE A 102 5.75 -0.60 -7.46
CA ILE A 102 5.37 -0.34 -6.06
C ILE A 102 4.09 0.49 -6.02
N ILE A 103 3.04 -0.07 -5.40
CA ILE A 103 1.74 0.58 -5.23
C ILE A 103 1.54 0.89 -3.74
N GLY A 104 1.59 2.18 -3.39
CA GLY A 104 1.24 2.67 -2.07
C GLY A 104 -0.26 2.80 -1.93
N ALA A 105 -0.88 2.01 -1.06
CA ALA A 105 -2.33 2.01 -0.89
C ALA A 105 -2.74 2.55 0.48
N HIS A 106 -3.73 3.45 0.52
CA HIS A 106 -4.41 3.85 1.75
C HIS A 106 -5.91 3.69 1.55
N VAL A 107 -6.45 2.53 1.93
CA VAL A 107 -7.85 2.16 1.65
C VAL A 107 -8.79 2.43 2.82
N GLU A 108 -8.30 3.10 3.86
CA GLU A 108 -9.04 3.53 5.04
C GLU A 108 -9.24 5.06 5.00
N GLY A 109 -10.15 5.58 5.82
CA GLY A 109 -10.49 7.01 5.81
C GLY A 109 -9.88 7.78 6.97
N MET A 110 -10.02 9.11 6.95
CA MET A 110 -9.51 10.02 7.98
C MET A 110 -10.06 9.71 9.36
N ALA A 111 -11.27 9.17 9.48
CA ALA A 111 -11.80 8.72 10.76
C ALA A 111 -10.86 7.70 11.43
N ARG A 112 -10.24 6.79 10.67
CA ARG A 112 -9.24 5.88 11.22
C ARG A 112 -7.95 6.61 11.54
N ARG A 113 -7.43 7.42 10.59
CA ARG A 113 -6.19 8.20 10.79
C ARG A 113 -6.25 9.07 12.06
N ALA A 114 -7.43 9.60 12.36
CA ALA A 114 -7.68 10.47 13.51
C ALA A 114 -8.18 9.75 14.79
N GLN A 115 -8.97 8.67 14.68
CA GLN A 115 -9.56 7.99 15.85
C GLN A 115 -8.72 6.81 16.37
N GLY A 116 -7.77 6.30 15.58
CA GLY A 116 -6.83 5.25 15.98
C GLY A 116 -5.61 5.77 16.74
N ALA A 117 -5.35 7.08 16.62
CA ALA A 117 -4.24 7.78 17.23
C ALA A 117 -4.62 8.29 18.63
N ALA A 118 -3.89 7.87 19.67
CA ALA A 118 -3.86 8.64 20.91
C ALA A 118 -3.33 10.07 20.62
N PRO A 119 -3.61 11.09 21.46
CA PRO A 119 -2.96 12.39 21.31
C PRO A 119 -1.43 12.23 21.22
N GLY A 120 -0.84 12.56 20.06
CA GLY A 120 0.59 12.37 19.78
C GLY A 120 0.98 11.07 19.07
N ASP A 121 0.03 10.18 18.76
CA ASP A 121 0.24 9.03 17.88
C ASP A 121 0.12 9.49 16.43
N ASN A 122 1.20 9.33 15.68
CA ASN A 122 1.32 9.66 14.26
C ASN A 122 1.71 8.42 13.45
N SER A 123 1.38 7.21 13.94
CA SER A 123 1.83 5.97 13.32
C SER A 123 1.28 5.77 11.90
N ASP A 124 0.06 6.22 11.61
CA ASP A 124 -0.45 6.23 10.23
C ASP A 124 0.40 7.13 9.35
N GLU A 125 0.62 8.37 9.79
CA GLU A 125 1.43 9.37 9.08
C GLU A 125 2.83 8.85 8.81
N LEU A 126 3.43 8.17 9.78
CA LEU A 126 4.74 7.55 9.63
C LEU A 126 4.73 6.40 8.62
N SER A 127 3.69 5.56 8.60
CA SER A 127 3.55 4.50 7.58
C SER A 127 3.34 5.09 6.18
N ILE A 128 2.63 6.22 6.07
CA ILE A 128 2.43 6.95 4.82
C ILE A 128 3.77 7.54 4.34
N ASP A 129 4.53 8.17 5.23
CA ASP A 129 5.83 8.77 4.89
C ASP A 129 6.88 7.70 4.51
N ALA A 130 6.77 6.49 5.05
CA ALA A 130 7.67 5.39 4.73
C ALA A 130 7.41 4.75 3.36
N VAL A 131 6.17 4.81 2.86
CA VAL A 131 5.74 4.05 1.67
C VAL A 131 5.41 4.94 0.48
N CYS A 132 4.57 5.95 0.68
CA CYS A 132 3.99 6.72 -0.42
C CYS A 132 5.02 7.51 -1.23
N PRO A 133 6.08 8.09 -0.64
CA PRO A 133 7.13 8.76 -1.42
C PRO A 133 7.95 7.84 -2.33
N GLU A 134 7.99 6.54 -2.03
CA GLU A 134 8.78 5.53 -2.75
C GLU A 134 7.94 4.71 -3.74
N SER A 135 6.66 5.07 -3.89
CA SER A 135 5.70 4.33 -4.72
C SER A 135 5.65 4.85 -6.15
N ASP A 136 5.41 3.96 -7.11
CA ASP A 136 5.15 4.31 -8.51
C ASP A 136 3.70 4.74 -8.75
N LEU A 137 2.78 4.36 -7.86
CA LEU A 137 1.37 4.67 -7.92
C LEU A 137 0.77 4.76 -6.51
N LEU A 138 -0.10 5.74 -6.29
CA LEU A 138 -0.89 5.87 -5.07
C LEU A 138 -2.36 5.50 -5.33
N ILE A 139 -2.92 4.62 -4.51
CA ILE A 139 -4.37 4.29 -4.50
C ILE A 139 -4.93 4.65 -3.13
N VAL A 140 -5.75 5.71 -3.07
CA VAL A 140 -6.15 6.31 -1.80
C VAL A 140 -7.65 6.51 -1.74
N ARG A 141 -8.27 6.14 -0.62
CA ARG A 141 -9.68 6.47 -0.37
C ARG A 141 -9.80 7.97 -0.16
N GLN A 142 -10.74 8.61 -0.85
CA GLN A 142 -10.85 10.08 -0.93
C GLN A 142 -10.98 10.74 0.44
N ASP A 143 -11.80 10.17 1.32
CA ASP A 143 -11.97 10.64 2.70
C ASP A 143 -10.77 10.34 3.61
N GLY A 144 -9.73 9.63 3.14
CA GLY A 144 -8.43 9.45 3.79
C GLY A 144 -7.43 10.56 3.47
N ASN A 145 -7.75 11.44 2.51
CA ASN A 145 -6.90 12.51 1.99
C ASN A 145 -7.51 13.90 2.21
N GLU A 146 -8.36 14.09 3.23
CA GLU A 146 -8.99 15.39 3.52
C GLU A 146 -7.95 16.47 3.88
N ASP A 147 -6.81 16.07 4.47
CA ASP A 147 -5.66 16.92 4.77
C ASP A 147 -4.74 17.16 3.55
N ARG A 148 -5.10 16.61 2.39
CA ARG A 148 -4.34 16.63 1.14
C ARG A 148 -2.95 16.00 1.22
N ARG A 149 -2.62 15.23 2.25
CA ARG A 149 -1.28 14.64 2.42
C ARG A 149 -0.83 13.85 1.20
N PHE A 150 -1.68 12.96 0.69
CA PHE A 150 -1.36 12.13 -0.48
C PHE A 150 -1.32 12.96 -1.76
N SER A 151 -2.18 13.97 -1.89
CA SER A 151 -2.11 14.91 -3.01
C SER A 151 -0.80 15.68 -3.04
N ILE A 152 -0.31 16.14 -1.88
CA ILE A 152 0.97 16.86 -1.77
C ILE A 152 2.14 15.94 -2.14
N ILE A 153 2.13 14.67 -1.70
CA ILE A 153 3.16 13.69 -2.08
C ILE A 153 3.14 13.47 -3.60
N SER A 154 1.96 13.22 -4.17
CA SER A 154 1.74 13.04 -5.60
C SER A 154 2.24 14.23 -6.43
N GLU A 155 1.85 15.45 -6.06
CA GLU A 155 2.23 16.69 -6.76
C GLU A 155 3.74 16.97 -6.66
N ASN A 156 4.37 16.71 -5.51
CA ASN A 156 5.78 17.02 -5.30
C ASN A 156 6.73 16.01 -5.96
N LEU A 157 6.32 14.75 -6.07
CA LEU A 157 7.15 13.65 -6.56
C LEU A 157 6.73 13.15 -7.94
N ASP A 158 5.71 13.78 -8.55
CA ASP A 158 5.12 13.37 -9.82
C ASP A 158 4.63 11.91 -9.83
N ILE A 159 4.12 11.45 -8.68
CA ILE A 159 3.58 10.10 -8.51
C ILE A 159 2.09 10.14 -8.86
N PRO A 160 1.59 9.32 -9.79
CA PRO A 160 0.17 9.24 -10.08
C PRO A 160 -0.66 8.89 -8.84
N LEU A 161 -1.78 9.58 -8.65
CA LEU A 161 -2.70 9.38 -7.53
C LEU A 161 -4.10 9.06 -8.04
N ILE A 162 -4.61 7.89 -7.65
CA ILE A 162 -6.00 7.48 -7.90
C ILE A 162 -6.77 7.62 -6.59
N LEU A 163 -7.76 8.52 -6.60
CA LEU A 163 -8.73 8.66 -5.52
C LEU A 163 -10.01 7.86 -5.83
N PHE A 164 -10.55 7.18 -4.83
CA PHE A 164 -11.84 6.50 -4.90
C PHE A 164 -12.70 6.82 -3.68
N GLU A 165 -14.03 6.92 -3.84
CA GLU A 165 -14.92 7.35 -2.75
C GLU A 165 -15.49 6.15 -2.01
N LYS A 166 -16.00 5.16 -2.75
CA LYS A 166 -16.73 4.03 -2.18
C LYS A 166 -15.88 2.78 -2.19
N ASN A 167 -15.99 1.97 -1.13
CA ASN A 167 -15.25 0.70 -1.05
C ASN A 167 -15.46 -0.21 -2.27
N MET A 168 -16.63 -0.17 -2.91
CA MET A 168 -16.91 -0.98 -4.10
C MET A 168 -16.12 -0.52 -5.34
N GLU A 169 -15.78 0.77 -5.43
CA GLU A 169 -15.01 1.34 -6.54
C GLU A 169 -13.55 0.88 -6.51
N LEU A 170 -13.06 0.32 -5.38
CA LEU A 170 -11.73 -0.27 -5.31
C LEU A 170 -11.56 -1.42 -6.31
N GLY A 171 -12.62 -2.18 -6.60
CA GLY A 171 -12.60 -3.19 -7.66
C GLY A 171 -12.30 -2.56 -9.02
N ASP A 172 -13.06 -1.53 -9.39
CA ASP A 172 -12.90 -0.81 -10.66
C ASP A 172 -11.52 -0.10 -10.76
N VAL A 173 -10.96 0.35 -9.62
CA VAL A 173 -9.57 0.84 -9.57
C VAL A 173 -8.59 -0.27 -9.90
N LEU A 174 -8.70 -1.43 -9.24
CA LEU A 174 -7.78 -2.55 -9.47
C LEU A 174 -7.88 -3.10 -10.89
N GLU A 175 -9.08 -3.18 -11.49
CA GLU A 175 -9.24 -3.57 -12.90
C GLU A 175 -8.53 -2.63 -13.87
N ARG A 176 -8.51 -1.32 -13.58
CA ARG A 176 -7.79 -0.33 -14.39
C ARG A 176 -6.27 -0.42 -14.22
N VAL A 177 -5.81 -0.70 -13.00
CA VAL A 177 -4.38 -0.80 -12.67
C VAL A 177 -3.79 -2.11 -13.21
N PHE A 178 -4.56 -3.20 -13.20
CA PHE A 178 -4.16 -4.52 -13.71
C PHE A 178 -4.95 -4.89 -14.97
N PRO A 179 -4.66 -4.26 -16.13
CA PRO A 179 -5.33 -4.58 -17.38
C PRO A 179 -5.07 -6.03 -17.78
N ARG A 180 -6.11 -6.70 -18.26
CA ARG A 180 -6.08 -8.09 -18.76
C ARG A 180 -5.91 -8.13 -20.28
#